data_AF-A0A1B8P2B4-F1
#
_entry.id   AF-A0A1B8P2B4-F1
#
_cell.length_a   1.000
_cell.length_b   1.000
_cell.length_c   1.000
_cell.angle_alpha   90.00
_cell.angle_beta   90.00
_cell.angle_gamma   90.00
#
_symmetry.space_group_name_H-M   'P 1'
#
loop_
_entity.id
_entity.type
_entity.pdbx_description
1 polymer ?
#
loop_
_entity_poly.entity_id
_entity_poly.type
_entity_poly.pdbx_seq_one_letter_code
_entity_poly.pdbx_strand_id
1 'polypeptide(L)'
;MVSGFDRYYQIAKCFRDEDLRADRQPEFTQIDIEASFVEEDDIMAITEGMIRQLFQEVLDVELPEFPRMPYAEAMQRFGSDKPDLRIPLELVDVDDLMKDVDFKVFSGPANADDGRVAALKVKGGASLSRKEIDDYTNFVGIYGLAAWPGSRSTIGPAASKGCSRPSSSSWTA
;
A
#
# COMPACT_ATOMS: atom_id res chain seq x y z
N MET A 1 15.16 -10.57 24.74
CA MET A 1 14.08 -10.48 25.76
C MET A 1 14.65 -10.24 27.14
N VAL A 2 14.01 -9.38 27.93
CA VAL A 2 14.49 -8.96 29.26
C VAL A 2 14.57 -10.13 30.26
N SER A 3 13.71 -11.13 30.11
CA SER A 3 13.63 -12.33 30.97
C SER A 3 14.66 -13.42 30.63
N GLY A 4 15.55 -13.20 29.66
CA GLY A 4 16.62 -14.14 29.30
C GLY A 4 16.20 -15.29 28.37
N PHE A 5 14.96 -15.32 27.90
CA PHE A 5 14.57 -16.23 26.81
C PHE A 5 15.21 -15.78 25.50
N ASP A 6 15.76 -16.73 24.74
CA ASP A 6 16.42 -16.44 23.46
C ASP A 6 15.39 -16.28 22.34
N ARG A 7 14.49 -17.25 22.16
CA ARG A 7 13.41 -17.27 21.16
C ARG A 7 12.07 -17.65 21.78
N TYR A 8 11.01 -17.02 21.32
CA TYR A 8 9.65 -17.16 21.83
C TYR A 8 8.65 -17.20 20.67
N TYR A 9 7.61 -18.02 20.81
CA TYR A 9 6.45 -17.96 19.93
C TYR A 9 5.16 -18.28 20.70
N GLN A 10 4.03 -17.72 20.27
CA GLN A 10 2.72 -17.99 20.86
C GLN A 10 1.60 -17.84 19.83
N ILE A 11 0.62 -18.74 19.89
CA ILE A 11 -0.67 -18.56 19.20
C ILE A 11 -1.61 -17.87 20.20
N ALA A 12 -1.70 -16.54 20.11
CA ALA A 12 -2.39 -15.70 21.08
C ALA A 12 -3.75 -15.23 20.55
N LYS A 13 -4.68 -14.99 21.48
CA LYS A 13 -5.93 -14.29 21.20
C LYS A 13 -5.73 -12.80 21.44
N CYS A 14 -6.06 -12.00 20.44
CA CYS A 14 -5.92 -10.56 20.44
C CYS A 14 -7.28 -9.91 20.25
N PHE A 15 -7.48 -8.80 20.96
CA PHE A 15 -8.74 -8.04 20.93
C PHE A 15 -8.47 -6.62 20.44
N ARG A 16 -9.33 -6.11 19.54
CA ARG A 16 -9.29 -4.72 19.05
C ARG A 16 -10.69 -4.14 19.08
N ASP A 17 -10.86 -3.04 19.82
CA ASP A 17 -12.11 -2.29 19.91
C ASP A 17 -12.19 -1.23 18.80
N GLU A 18 -12.29 -1.70 17.56
CA GLU A 18 -12.35 -0.88 16.36
C GLU A 18 -13.52 -1.33 15.47
N ASP A 19 -13.97 -0.44 14.58
CA ASP A 19 -15.04 -0.76 13.64
C ASP A 19 -14.70 -1.96 12.76
N LEU A 20 -15.71 -2.81 12.56
CA LEU A 20 -15.60 -4.04 11.79
C LEU A 20 -15.45 -3.75 10.29
N ARG A 21 -14.69 -4.62 9.62
CA ARG A 21 -14.58 -4.69 8.16
C ARG A 21 -14.61 -6.16 7.74
N ALA A 22 -14.69 -6.41 6.43
CA ALA A 22 -14.75 -7.77 5.90
C ALA A 22 -13.59 -8.67 6.40
N ASP A 23 -12.43 -8.07 6.65
CA ASP A 23 -11.20 -8.70 7.12
C ASP A 23 -10.86 -8.36 8.60
N ARG A 24 -11.75 -7.67 9.33
CA ARG A 24 -11.48 -7.20 10.70
C ARG A 24 -12.57 -7.66 11.67
N GLN A 25 -12.14 -8.48 12.64
CA GLN A 25 -12.95 -8.98 13.75
C GLN A 25 -12.44 -8.41 15.08
N PRO A 26 -13.31 -8.25 16.09
CA PRO A 26 -12.92 -7.67 17.37
C PRO A 26 -12.06 -8.65 18.19
N GLU A 27 -12.20 -9.95 17.92
CA GLU A 27 -11.33 -11.01 18.41
C GLU A 27 -10.70 -11.73 17.20
N PHE A 28 -9.37 -11.87 17.22
CA PHE A 28 -8.63 -12.60 16.19
C PHE A 28 -7.41 -13.29 16.81
N THR A 29 -6.88 -14.29 16.11
CA THR A 29 -5.73 -15.07 16.57
C THR A 29 -4.48 -14.61 15.83
N GLN A 30 -3.41 -14.31 16.58
CA GLN A 30 -2.10 -13.98 16.03
C GLN A 30 -1.07 -15.06 16.35
N ILE A 31 -0.15 -15.28 15.42
CA ILE A 31 1.08 -16.02 15.66
C ILE A 31 2.13 -14.98 16.03
N ASP A 32 2.40 -14.87 17.32
CA ASP A 32 3.38 -13.94 17.88
C ASP A 32 4.75 -14.62 17.92
N ILE A 33 5.79 -13.93 17.49
CA ILE A 33 7.16 -14.46 17.37
C ILE A 33 8.13 -13.38 17.81
N GLU A 34 9.03 -13.71 18.73
CA GLU A 34 10.05 -12.81 19.25
C GLU A 34 11.39 -13.54 19.38
N ALA A 35 12.51 -12.90 19.04
CA ALA A 35 13.84 -13.47 19.23
C ALA A 35 14.86 -12.41 19.68
N SER A 36 15.92 -12.86 20.35
CA SER A 36 16.98 -12.02 20.90
C SER A 36 18.26 -12.15 20.06
N PHE A 37 19.06 -11.08 20.00
CA PHE A 37 20.37 -11.07 19.31
C PHE A 37 20.31 -11.45 17.82
N VAL A 38 19.20 -11.11 17.16
CA VAL A 38 18.99 -11.32 15.73
C VAL A 38 18.78 -9.99 15.01
N GLU A 39 19.06 -9.96 13.71
CA GLU A 39 18.78 -8.81 12.86
C GLU A 39 17.43 -8.97 12.13
N GLU A 40 16.99 -7.91 11.45
CA GLU A 40 15.73 -7.91 10.67
C GLU A 40 15.69 -9.05 9.66
N ASP A 41 16.80 -9.26 8.94
CA ASP A 41 16.93 -10.29 7.90
C ASP A 41 16.76 -11.71 8.44
N ASP A 42 17.20 -11.97 9.66
CA ASP A 42 17.07 -13.28 10.30
C ASP A 42 15.60 -13.60 10.59
N ILE A 43 14.85 -12.63 11.14
CA ILE A 43 13.42 -12.79 11.43
C ILE A 43 12.63 -12.97 10.13
N MET A 44 12.93 -12.19 9.10
CA MET A 44 12.29 -12.31 7.79
C MET A 44 12.56 -13.68 7.17
N ALA A 45 13.79 -14.19 7.23
CA ALA A 45 14.13 -15.51 6.70
C ALA A 45 13.42 -16.66 7.45
N ILE A 46 13.34 -16.57 8.79
CA ILE A 46 12.63 -17.57 9.62
C ILE A 46 11.13 -17.60 9.26
N THR A 47 10.51 -16.42 9.16
CA THR A 47 9.08 -16.29 8.86
C THR A 47 8.76 -16.69 7.42
N GLU A 48 9.59 -16.32 6.45
CA GLU A 48 9.45 -16.78 5.06
C GLU A 48 9.56 -18.30 4.96
N GLY A 49 10.57 -18.90 5.60
CA GLY A 49 10.74 -20.35 5.63
C GLY A 49 9.52 -21.08 6.21
N MET A 50 8.99 -20.56 7.32
CA MET A 50 7.76 -21.08 7.94
C MET A 50 6.57 -21.01 6.98
N ILE A 51 6.36 -19.89 6.29
CA ILE A 51 5.24 -19.73 5.34
C ILE A 51 5.39 -20.68 4.14
N ARG A 52 6.59 -20.78 3.56
CA ARG A 52 6.84 -21.67 2.41
C ARG A 52 6.60 -23.13 2.79
N GLN A 53 7.05 -23.56 3.96
CA GLN A 53 6.79 -24.91 4.47
C GLN A 53 5.29 -25.15 4.70
N LEU A 54 4.58 -24.19 5.30
CA LEU A 54 3.14 -24.31 5.55
C LEU A 54 2.34 -24.48 4.24
N PHE A 55 2.66 -23.70 3.21
CA PHE A 55 2.00 -23.81 1.91
C PHE A 55 2.28 -25.16 1.23
N GLN A 56 3.51 -25.66 1.35
CA GLN A 56 3.86 -26.98 0.82
C GLN A 56 3.12 -28.11 1.55
N GLU A 57 3.05 -28.07 2.89
CA GLU A 57 2.42 -29.14 3.68
C GLU A 57 0.90 -29.16 3.56
N VAL A 58 0.25 -28.01 3.47
CA VAL A 58 -1.23 -27.90 3.48
C VAL A 58 -1.82 -27.89 2.07
N LEU A 59 -1.16 -27.22 1.13
CA LEU A 59 -1.70 -26.98 -0.21
C LEU A 59 -0.89 -27.65 -1.34
N ASP A 60 0.25 -28.27 -1.04
CA ASP A 60 1.18 -28.83 -2.03
C ASP A 60 1.61 -27.80 -3.10
N VAL A 61 1.88 -26.57 -2.64
CA VAL A 61 2.33 -25.46 -3.49
C VAL A 61 3.69 -24.95 -3.03
N GLU A 62 4.66 -24.99 -3.94
CA GLU A 62 5.96 -24.35 -3.76
C GLU A 62 5.88 -22.86 -4.07
N LEU A 63 6.01 -22.03 -3.03
CA LEU A 63 6.13 -20.59 -3.19
C LEU A 63 7.57 -20.19 -3.58
N PRO A 64 7.77 -19.19 -4.45
CA PRO A 64 9.10 -18.65 -4.76
C PRO A 64 9.68 -17.88 -3.56
N GLU A 65 10.93 -17.41 -3.70
CA GLU A 65 11.53 -16.48 -2.75
C GLU A 65 10.75 -15.15 -2.72
N PHE A 66 10.56 -14.58 -1.53
CA PHE A 66 9.71 -13.40 -1.38
C PHE A 66 10.47 -12.14 -1.81
N PRO A 67 9.95 -11.36 -2.78
CA PRO A 67 10.61 -10.15 -3.23
C PRO A 67 10.59 -9.10 -2.11
N ARG A 68 11.75 -8.50 -1.83
CA ARG A 68 11.89 -7.40 -0.88
C ARG A 68 11.74 -6.07 -1.61
N MET A 69 10.78 -5.27 -1.15
CA MET A 69 10.49 -3.96 -1.73
C MET A 69 10.52 -2.88 -0.65
N PRO A 70 11.36 -1.84 -0.80
CA PRO A 70 11.33 -0.70 0.10
C PRO A 70 9.95 -0.03 0.12
N TYR A 71 9.54 0.47 1.28
CA TYR A 71 8.26 1.20 1.43
C TYR A 71 8.11 2.35 0.41
N ALA A 72 9.18 3.13 0.20
CA ALA A 72 9.17 4.23 -0.75
C ALA A 72 8.90 3.74 -2.19
N GLU A 73 9.46 2.60 -2.57
CA GLU A 73 9.24 1.99 -3.88
C GLU A 73 7.81 1.46 -4.02
N ALA A 74 7.27 0.79 -2.98
CA ALA A 74 5.90 0.28 -2.99
C ALA A 74 4.88 1.42 -3.13
N MET A 75 5.07 2.52 -2.38
CA MET A 75 4.23 3.71 -2.48
C MET A 75 4.38 4.43 -3.82
N GLN A 76 5.60 4.45 -4.37
CA GLN A 76 5.83 5.04 -5.69
C GLN A 76 5.15 4.21 -6.79
N ARG A 77 5.42 2.91 -6.89
CA ARG A 77 4.98 2.07 -8.01
C ARG A 77 3.52 1.60 -7.88
N PHE A 78 3.00 1.43 -6.67
CA PHE A 78 1.66 0.85 -6.46
C PHE A 78 0.73 1.73 -5.63
N GLY A 79 1.24 2.74 -4.93
CA GLY A 79 0.42 3.60 -4.06
C GLY A 79 -0.16 2.85 -2.84
N SER A 80 0.45 1.72 -2.48
CA SER A 80 0.05 0.90 -1.34
C SER A 80 1.27 0.28 -0.68
N ASP A 81 1.23 0.22 0.65
CA ASP A 81 2.17 -0.49 1.52
C ASP A 81 2.01 -2.02 1.46
N LYS A 82 0.90 -2.50 0.89
CA LYS A 82 0.60 -3.92 0.66
C LYS A 82 0.27 -4.18 -0.82
N PRO A 83 1.25 -4.04 -1.72
CA PRO A 83 1.00 -4.14 -3.16
C PRO A 83 0.58 -5.54 -3.58
N ASP A 84 -0.46 -5.63 -4.43
CA ASP A 84 -0.85 -6.88 -5.06
C ASP A 84 -0.02 -7.13 -6.33
N LEU A 85 1.07 -7.87 -6.18
CA LEU A 85 2.03 -8.15 -7.26
C LEU A 85 1.48 -9.05 -8.39
N ARG A 86 0.25 -9.57 -8.25
CA ARG A 86 -0.42 -10.33 -9.33
C ARG A 86 -0.93 -9.40 -10.42
N ILE A 87 -1.14 -8.13 -10.11
CA ILE A 87 -1.62 -7.11 -11.05
C ILE A 87 -0.39 -6.40 -11.65
N PRO A 88 -0.13 -6.53 -12.97
CA PRO A 88 1.08 -5.98 -13.60
C PRO A 88 0.98 -4.47 -13.89
N LEU A 89 0.08 -3.76 -13.21
CA LEU A 89 -0.17 -2.34 -13.43
C LEU A 89 0.63 -1.53 -12.42
N GLU A 90 1.39 -0.57 -12.91
CA GLU A 90 2.25 0.29 -12.10
C GLU A 90 1.92 1.76 -12.36
N LEU A 91 2.07 2.56 -11.30
CA LEU A 91 2.03 4.02 -11.35
C LEU A 91 3.38 4.55 -11.84
N VAL A 92 3.31 5.48 -12.78
CA VAL A 92 4.49 6.13 -13.36
C VAL A 92 4.40 7.63 -13.11
N ASP A 93 5.45 8.20 -12.53
CA ASP A 93 5.55 9.64 -12.28
C ASP A 93 5.72 10.40 -13.59
N VAL A 94 4.95 11.46 -13.74
CA VAL A 94 4.99 12.35 -14.91
C VAL A 94 5.07 13.82 -14.50
N ASP A 95 5.48 14.08 -13.26
CA ASP A 95 5.61 15.43 -12.70
C ASP A 95 6.49 16.34 -13.57
N ASP A 96 7.64 15.82 -14.01
CA ASP A 96 8.60 16.52 -14.86
C ASP A 96 7.99 17.05 -16.16
N LEU A 97 7.07 16.28 -16.75
CA LEU A 97 6.37 16.66 -17.99
C LEU A 97 5.23 17.67 -17.77
N MET A 98 4.75 17.81 -16.53
CA MET A 98 3.52 18.54 -16.19
C MET A 98 3.76 19.90 -15.54
N LYS A 99 5.01 20.25 -15.20
CA LYS A 99 5.38 21.51 -14.52
C LYS A 99 5.00 22.76 -15.30
N ASP A 100 5.27 22.77 -16.60
CA ASP A 100 5.11 23.95 -17.47
C ASP A 100 3.76 23.97 -18.21
N VAL A 101 2.83 23.08 -17.85
CA VAL A 101 1.52 22.99 -18.50
C VAL A 101 0.58 24.05 -17.94
N ASP A 102 -0.08 24.81 -18.81
CA ASP A 102 -1.06 25.86 -18.44
C ASP A 102 -2.23 25.34 -17.59
N PHE A 103 -2.44 24.03 -17.61
CA PHE A 103 -3.50 23.35 -16.89
C PHE A 103 -3.14 23.16 -15.41
N LYS A 104 -3.63 24.09 -14.58
CA LYS A 104 -3.36 24.19 -13.13
C LYS A 104 -3.63 22.93 -12.30
N VAL A 105 -4.51 22.04 -12.78
CA VAL A 105 -4.79 20.76 -12.09
C VAL A 105 -3.57 19.84 -12.14
N PHE A 106 -2.75 19.91 -13.19
CA PHE A 106 -1.50 19.15 -13.29
C PHE A 106 -0.29 19.96 -12.82
N SER A 107 -0.16 21.22 -13.25
CA SER A 107 1.00 22.04 -12.90
C SER A 107 1.02 22.50 -11.44
N GLY A 108 -0.13 22.54 -10.74
CA GLY A 108 -0.16 22.81 -9.31
C GLY A 108 0.56 21.72 -8.51
N PRO A 109 0.09 20.47 -8.53
CA PRO A 109 0.73 19.36 -7.82
C PRO A 109 2.15 19.05 -8.32
N ALA A 110 2.42 19.18 -9.62
CA ALA A 110 3.77 18.92 -10.17
C ALA A 110 4.85 19.92 -9.68
N ASN A 111 4.44 21.12 -9.23
CA ASN A 111 5.34 22.15 -8.70
C ASN A 111 5.27 22.27 -7.16
N ALA A 112 4.43 21.49 -6.48
CA ALA A 112 4.32 21.49 -5.03
C ALA A 112 5.30 20.49 -4.41
N ASP A 113 5.95 20.88 -3.31
CA ASP A 113 6.92 20.02 -2.62
C ASP A 113 6.29 18.75 -2.01
N ASP A 114 4.99 18.77 -1.74
CA ASP A 114 4.19 17.65 -1.23
C ASP A 114 3.21 17.09 -2.28
N GLY A 115 3.31 17.52 -3.54
CA GLY A 115 2.44 17.11 -4.63
C GLY A 115 3.05 16.01 -5.51
N ARG A 116 2.19 15.28 -6.22
CA ARG A 116 2.58 14.24 -7.17
C ARG A 116 1.55 14.07 -8.29
N VAL A 117 2.02 13.88 -9.51
CA VAL A 117 1.23 13.55 -10.70
C VAL A 117 1.71 12.21 -11.23
N ALA A 118 0.92 11.17 -10.96
CA ALA A 118 1.17 9.82 -11.43
C ALA A 118 0.16 9.39 -12.50
N ALA A 119 0.62 8.65 -13.49
CA ALA A 119 -0.19 8.05 -14.53
C ALA A 119 -0.27 6.52 -14.34
N LEU A 120 -1.46 5.95 -14.62
CA LEU A 120 -1.68 4.51 -14.63
C LEU A 120 -2.03 4.05 -16.05
N LYS A 121 -1.19 3.20 -16.65
CA LYS A 121 -1.41 2.70 -18.01
C LYS A 121 -2.26 1.42 -18.00
N VAL A 122 -3.52 1.53 -18.40
CA VAL A 122 -4.40 0.36 -18.57
C VAL A 122 -4.31 -0.18 -20.01
N LYS A 123 -3.74 -1.38 -20.18
CA LYS A 123 -3.68 -2.06 -21.49
C LYS A 123 -5.11 -2.37 -21.96
N GLY A 124 -5.47 -1.93 -23.17
CA GLY A 124 -6.82 -2.10 -23.70
C GLY A 124 -7.86 -1.12 -23.16
N GLY A 125 -7.48 -0.15 -22.31
CA GLY A 125 -8.42 0.81 -21.72
C GLY A 125 -9.15 1.71 -22.73
N ALA A 126 -8.71 1.76 -23.99
CA ALA A 126 -9.37 2.51 -25.06
C ALA A 126 -10.76 1.97 -25.44
N SER A 127 -11.06 0.70 -25.12
CA SER A 127 -12.38 0.10 -25.38
C SER A 127 -13.39 0.33 -24.26
N LEU A 128 -13.00 1.01 -23.18
CA LEU A 128 -13.90 1.32 -22.07
C LEU A 128 -15.03 2.23 -22.52
N SER A 129 -16.25 1.87 -22.13
CA SER A 129 -17.43 2.70 -22.36
C SER A 129 -17.38 3.96 -21.50
N ARG A 130 -18.16 4.97 -21.90
CA ARG A 130 -18.25 6.21 -21.14
C ARG A 130 -18.74 5.99 -19.71
N LYS A 131 -19.69 5.06 -19.55
CA LYS A 131 -20.26 4.72 -18.25
C LYS A 131 -19.18 4.16 -17.31
N GLU A 132 -18.36 3.24 -17.78
CA GLU A 132 -17.27 2.65 -16.96
C GLU A 132 -16.26 3.72 -16.53
N ILE A 133 -15.95 4.67 -17.41
CA ILE A 133 -15.06 5.80 -17.07
C ILE A 133 -15.67 6.68 -15.97
N ASP A 134 -16.97 6.98 -16.07
CA ASP A 134 -17.67 7.78 -15.05
C ASP A 134 -17.75 7.01 -13.71
N ASP A 135 -17.97 5.69 -13.75
CA ASP A 135 -17.93 4.82 -12.56
C ASP A 135 -16.55 4.82 -11.88
N TYR A 136 -15.46 4.73 -12.66
CA TYR A 136 -14.09 4.85 -12.12
C TYR A 136 -13.81 6.24 -11.55
N THR A 137 -14.33 7.29 -12.18
CA THR A 137 -14.19 8.67 -11.71
C THR A 137 -14.87 8.86 -10.35
N ASN A 138 -16.06 8.28 -10.17
CA ASN A 138 -16.76 8.29 -8.89
C ASN A 138 -16.02 7.46 -7.83
N PHE A 139 -15.48 6.30 -8.22
CA PHE A 139 -14.72 5.43 -7.33
C PHE A 139 -13.50 6.14 -6.74
N VAL A 140 -12.68 6.79 -7.58
CA VAL A 140 -11.50 7.53 -7.09
C VAL A 140 -11.88 8.74 -6.23
N GLY A 141 -13.07 9.33 -6.45
CA GLY A 141 -13.59 10.43 -5.64
C GLY A 141 -13.78 10.08 -4.16
N ILE A 142 -14.06 8.81 -3.84
CA ILE A 142 -14.18 8.32 -2.45
C ILE A 142 -12.84 8.46 -1.69
N TYR A 143 -11.72 8.38 -2.41
CA TYR A 143 -10.37 8.49 -1.86
C TYR A 143 -9.84 9.93 -1.85
N GLY A 144 -10.68 10.93 -2.12
CA GLY A 144 -10.32 12.35 -2.06
C GLY A 144 -9.68 12.90 -3.34
N LEU A 145 -9.65 12.13 -4.44
CA LEU A 145 -9.23 12.61 -5.75
C LEU A 145 -10.36 13.46 -6.37
N ALA A 146 -10.11 14.76 -6.59
CA ALA A 146 -11.06 15.63 -7.27
C ALA A 146 -10.97 15.41 -8.79
N ALA A 147 -12.05 14.94 -9.40
CA ALA A 147 -12.16 14.80 -10.84
C ALA A 147 -12.38 16.16 -11.53
N TRP A 148 -11.73 16.38 -12.67
CA TRP A 148 -11.99 17.55 -13.52
C TRP A 148 -13.20 17.29 -14.43
N PRO A 149 -14.21 18.19 -14.47
CA PRO A 149 -15.42 17.98 -15.27
C PRO A 149 -15.26 18.24 -16.80
N GLY A 150 -14.06 18.58 -17.29
CA GLY A 150 -13.88 19.13 -18.65
C GLY A 150 -12.99 18.36 -19.63
N SER A 151 -12.35 17.24 -19.27
CA SER A 151 -11.53 16.46 -20.22
C SER A 151 -11.84 14.97 -20.15
N ARG A 152 -12.30 14.46 -21.31
CA ARG A 152 -12.35 13.04 -21.67
C ARG A 152 -10.97 12.43 -21.35
N SER A 153 -10.95 11.29 -20.66
CA SER A 153 -9.81 10.38 -20.45
C SER A 153 -8.67 10.72 -19.46
N THR A 154 -8.81 11.65 -18.52
CA THR A 154 -7.75 11.88 -17.50
C THR A 154 -8.29 11.99 -16.07
N ILE A 155 -7.82 11.11 -15.19
CA ILE A 155 -7.92 11.24 -13.73
C ILE A 155 -6.87 12.29 -13.31
N GLY A 156 -7.30 13.37 -12.66
CA GLY A 156 -6.41 14.42 -12.17
C GLY A 156 -5.66 13.99 -10.90
N PRO A 157 -4.50 14.59 -10.60
CA PRO A 157 -3.74 14.32 -9.38
C PRO A 157 -4.50 14.72 -8.11
N ALA A 158 -4.28 13.96 -7.04
CA ALA A 158 -4.73 14.34 -5.71
C ALA A 158 -3.86 15.50 -5.25
N ALA A 159 -4.47 16.65 -4.97
CA ALA A 159 -3.90 17.57 -4.01
C ALA A 159 -4.04 16.89 -2.63
N SER A 160 -2.96 16.32 -2.12
CA SER A 160 -2.89 15.90 -0.72
C SER A 160 -3.02 17.15 0.15
N LYS A 161 -4.25 17.49 0.54
CA LYS A 161 -4.46 18.33 1.72
C LYS A 161 -4.02 17.49 2.91
N GLY A 162 -2.76 17.68 3.31
CA GLY A 162 -2.14 17.26 4.55
C GLY A 162 -2.83 16.10 5.26
N CYS A 163 -2.38 14.87 5.00
CA CYS A 163 -2.39 13.89 6.06
C CYS A 163 -1.38 14.40 7.09
N SER A 164 -1.86 15.19 8.06
CA SER A 164 -1.04 15.67 9.16
C SER A 164 -0.35 14.47 9.78
N ARG A 165 0.99 14.46 9.75
CA ARG A 165 1.80 13.59 10.61
C ARG A 165 1.14 13.57 11.99
N PRO A 166 0.76 12.41 12.54
CA PRO A 166 0.48 12.34 13.96
C PRO A 166 1.75 12.84 14.65
N SER A 167 1.60 13.88 15.46
CA SER A 167 2.70 14.43 16.25
C SER A 167 3.35 13.29 17.03
N SER A 168 4.66 13.15 16.84
CA SER A 168 5.53 12.35 17.71
C SER A 168 5.52 12.97 19.12
N SER A 169 4.52 12.61 19.93
CA SER A 169 4.44 13.05 21.33
C SER A 169 3.46 12.18 22.10
N SER A 170 3.88 10.96 22.45
CA SER A 170 3.57 10.27 23.71
C SER A 170 4.00 8.81 23.65
N TRP A 171 5.32 8.57 23.60
CA TRP A 171 5.91 7.36 24.15
C TRP A 171 6.75 7.81 25.34
N THR A 172 6.08 7.98 26.47
CA THR A 172 6.71 8.05 27.79
C THR A 172 5.67 7.57 28.80
N ALA A 173 6.12 6.65 29.65
CA ALA A 173 5.40 5.88 30.68
C ALA A 173 4.82 4.54 30.22
#